data_AF-A0A087UWR9-F1
#
_entry.id   AF-A0A087UWR9-F1
#
_cell.length_a   1.000
_cell.length_b   1.000
_cell.length_c   1.000
_cell.angle_alpha   90.00
_cell.angle_beta   90.00
_cell.angle_gamma   90.00
#
_symmetry.space_group_name_H-M   'P 1'
#
loop_
_entity.id
_entity.type
_entity.pdbx_description
1 polymer ?
#
loop_
_entity_poly.entity_id
_entity_poly.type
_entity_poly.pdbx_seq_one_letter_code
_entity_poly.pdbx_strand_id
1 'polypeptide(L)'
;MNNEWGEFSLYVSPDSFLNLHQLEVLDLGYNKIESITEETICHLNSLKILNLTHNDLTSIIPDSNSTNKLQEFCAGDLSELEASHNKIELITRLDLKKFKNLRILRLAHNNIVHVDGDIFTNYEKIQIIDFSHNKLLNIPPT
;
A
#
# COMPACT_ATOMS: atom_id res chain seq x y z
N MET A 1 -4.44 28.95 -22.64
CA MET A 1 -4.05 27.54 -22.84
C MET A 1 -4.82 26.72 -21.82
N ASN A 2 -5.57 25.71 -22.28
CA ASN A 2 -6.50 24.90 -21.48
C ASN A 2 -5.80 24.26 -20.26
N ASN A 3 -6.16 24.71 -19.06
CA ASN A 3 -5.70 24.14 -17.79
C ASN A 3 -6.67 23.10 -17.19
N GLU A 4 -7.58 22.53 -17.98
CA GLU A 4 -8.61 21.61 -17.45
C GLU A 4 -8.23 20.12 -17.51
N TRP A 5 -6.99 19.81 -17.89
CA TRP A 5 -6.48 18.42 -17.90
C TRP A 5 -5.74 18.07 -16.60
N GLY A 6 -5.78 18.97 -15.61
CA GLY A 6 -5.04 18.88 -14.36
C GLY A 6 -5.70 18.06 -13.24
N GLU A 7 -7.02 17.86 -13.26
CA GLU A 7 -7.79 17.55 -12.05
C GLU A 7 -8.44 16.17 -11.98
N PHE A 8 -8.08 15.22 -12.83
CA PHE A 8 -8.64 13.87 -12.73
C PHE A 8 -7.67 12.93 -12.03
N SER A 9 -8.03 12.50 -10.83
CA SER A 9 -7.42 11.37 -10.15
C SER A 9 -7.84 10.06 -10.84
N LEU A 10 -6.95 9.08 -10.85
CA LEU A 10 -7.28 7.75 -11.35
C LEU A 10 -8.03 7.00 -10.27
N TYR A 11 -9.34 6.83 -10.46
CA TYR A 11 -10.15 5.96 -9.63
C TYR A 11 -10.00 4.50 -10.08
N VAL A 12 -9.55 3.64 -9.19
CA VAL A 12 -9.50 2.18 -9.41
C VAL A 12 -10.75 1.57 -8.78
N SER A 13 -11.65 1.05 -9.61
CA SER A 13 -12.85 0.36 -9.12
C SER A 13 -12.46 -0.92 -8.36
N PRO A 14 -13.13 -1.26 -7.24
CA PRO A 14 -12.92 -2.51 -6.51
C PRO A 14 -12.91 -3.77 -7.38
N ASP A 15 -13.72 -3.79 -8.45
CA ASP A 15 -13.87 -4.96 -9.31
C ASP A 15 -12.88 -4.99 -10.48
N SER A 16 -12.01 -3.98 -10.62
CA SER A 16 -11.11 -3.82 -11.78
C SER A 16 -10.23 -5.03 -12.04
N PHE A 17 -9.85 -5.74 -10.97
CA PHE A 17 -8.96 -6.89 -11.03
C PHE A 17 -9.58 -8.18 -10.48
N LEU A 18 -10.90 -8.21 -10.31
CA LEU A 18 -11.62 -9.29 -9.61
C LEU A 18 -11.29 -10.70 -10.14
N ASN A 19 -11.10 -10.85 -11.45
CA ASN A 19 -10.88 -12.14 -12.11
C ASN A 19 -9.39 -12.47 -12.35
N LEU A 20 -8.46 -11.63 -11.90
CA LEU A 20 -7.03 -11.76 -12.19
C LEU A 20 -6.30 -12.59 -11.12
N HIS A 21 -6.83 -13.77 -10.79
CA HIS A 21 -6.33 -14.58 -9.66
C HIS A 21 -4.88 -15.06 -9.81
N GLN A 22 -4.36 -15.11 -11.04
CA GLN A 22 -2.98 -15.54 -11.36
C GLN A 22 -2.01 -14.35 -11.52
N LEU A 23 -2.47 -13.11 -11.33
CA LEU A 23 -1.62 -11.93 -11.48
C LEU A 23 -0.56 -11.91 -10.37
N GLU A 24 0.71 -11.91 -10.75
CA GLU A 24 1.84 -11.87 -9.80
C GLU A 24 2.41 -10.47 -9.59
N VAL A 25 2.28 -9.60 -10.59
CA VAL A 25 2.80 -8.22 -10.56
C VAL A 25 1.69 -7.27 -10.99
N LEU A 26 1.41 -6.28 -10.15
CA LEU A 26 0.51 -5.17 -10.46
C LEU A 26 1.31 -3.87 -10.35
N ASP A 27 1.54 -3.23 -11.49
CA ASP A 27 2.21 -1.94 -11.56
C ASP A 27 1.20 -0.84 -11.88
N LEU A 28 0.99 0.05 -10.92
CA LEU A 28 0.14 1.23 -10.97
C LEU A 28 0.97 2.50 -10.69
N GLY A 29 2.29 2.45 -10.87
CA GLY A 29 3.17 3.58 -10.65
C GLY A 29 2.92 4.73 -11.64
N TYR A 30 3.29 5.94 -11.24
CA TYR A 30 3.15 7.16 -12.05
C TYR A 30 1.72 7.44 -12.52
N ASN A 31 0.76 7.27 -11.61
CA ASN A 31 -0.62 7.67 -11.82
C ASN A 31 -0.97 8.81 -10.86
N LYS A 32 -2.27 9.16 -10.80
CA LYS A 32 -2.82 10.13 -9.84
C LYS A 32 -3.80 9.43 -8.91
N ILE A 33 -3.42 8.28 -8.37
CA ILE A 33 -4.27 7.49 -7.49
C ILE A 33 -4.21 8.12 -6.09
N GLU A 34 -5.36 8.51 -5.57
CA GLU A 34 -5.48 9.09 -4.22
C GLU A 34 -5.75 8.02 -3.15
N SER A 35 -6.35 6.89 -3.54
CA SER A 35 -6.61 5.76 -2.66
C SER A 35 -6.72 4.44 -3.42
N ILE A 36 -6.32 3.35 -2.76
CA ILE A 36 -6.58 1.96 -3.14
C ILE A 36 -7.30 1.30 -1.98
N THR A 37 -8.36 0.55 -2.25
CA THR A 37 -9.10 -0.17 -1.19
C THR A 37 -8.67 -1.63 -1.10
N GLU A 38 -8.94 -2.27 0.03
CA GLU A 38 -8.74 -3.70 0.21
C GLU A 38 -9.41 -4.51 -0.90
N GLU A 39 -10.66 -4.21 -1.24
CA GLU A 39 -11.43 -4.94 -2.26
C GLU A 39 -10.74 -4.95 -3.63
N THR A 40 -9.97 -3.91 -3.93
CA THR A 40 -9.22 -3.77 -5.19
C THR A 40 -8.14 -4.84 -5.33
N ILE A 41 -7.51 -5.25 -4.23
CA ILE A 41 -6.32 -6.12 -4.26
C ILE A 41 -6.51 -7.47 -3.57
N CYS A 42 -7.51 -7.63 -2.70
CA CYS A 42 -7.66 -8.87 -1.92
C CYS A 42 -7.97 -10.10 -2.77
N HIS A 43 -8.56 -9.93 -3.95
CA HIS A 43 -8.86 -11.03 -4.89
C HIS A 43 -7.61 -11.53 -5.66
N LEU A 44 -6.49 -10.82 -5.57
CA LEU A 44 -5.24 -11.11 -6.25
C LEU A 44 -4.39 -12.09 -5.45
N ASN A 45 -4.85 -13.34 -5.38
CA ASN A 45 -4.27 -14.37 -4.51
C ASN A 45 -2.80 -14.70 -4.82
N SER A 46 -2.35 -14.53 -6.06
CA SER A 46 -0.97 -14.79 -6.48
C SER A 46 -0.09 -13.53 -6.53
N LEU A 47 -0.58 -12.37 -6.09
CA LEU A 47 0.15 -11.11 -6.18
C LEU A 47 1.39 -11.14 -5.27
N LYS A 48 2.55 -10.88 -5.86
CA LYS A 48 3.85 -10.86 -5.18
C LYS A 48 4.44 -9.46 -5.11
N ILE A 49 4.18 -8.63 -6.12
CA ILE A 49 4.73 -7.27 -6.25
C ILE A 49 3.59 -6.30 -6.56
N LEU A 50 3.47 -5.26 -5.74
CA LEU A 50 2.55 -4.15 -5.94
C LEU A 50 3.34 -2.85 -6.03
N ASN A 51 3.29 -2.19 -7.18
CA ASN A 51 3.92 -0.90 -7.40
C ASN A 51 2.88 0.23 -7.45
N LEU A 52 2.96 1.13 -6.48
CA LEU A 52 2.14 2.34 -6.30
C LEU A 52 3.02 3.60 -6.26
N THR A 53 4.27 3.52 -6.72
CA THR A 53 5.23 4.63 -6.69
C THR A 53 4.70 5.82 -7.50
N HIS A 54 4.96 7.06 -7.05
CA HIS A 54 4.51 8.27 -7.76
C HIS A 54 2.99 8.31 -7.95
N ASN A 55 2.27 8.34 -6.84
CA ASN A 55 0.83 8.57 -6.78
C ASN A 55 0.54 9.65 -5.71
N ASP A 56 -0.73 9.84 -5.37
CA ASP A 56 -1.19 10.83 -4.40
C ASP A 56 -1.73 10.17 -3.10
N LEU A 57 -1.28 8.95 -2.79
CA LEU A 57 -1.79 8.17 -1.66
C LEU A 57 -1.49 8.85 -0.32
N THR A 58 -2.49 8.93 0.56
CA THR A 58 -2.36 9.47 1.93
C THR A 58 -2.26 8.38 2.99
N SER A 59 -2.60 7.14 2.63
CA SER A 59 -2.39 5.92 3.42
C SER A 59 -1.99 4.76 2.50
N ILE A 60 -1.43 3.69 3.06
CA ILE A 60 -1.02 2.51 2.29
C ILE A 60 -2.26 1.80 1.74
N ILE A 61 -3.17 1.38 2.63
CA ILE A 61 -4.50 0.88 2.30
C ILE A 61 -5.45 1.31 3.42
N PRO A 62 -6.42 2.18 3.15
CA PRO A 62 -7.45 2.49 4.14
C PRO A 62 -8.23 1.22 4.45
N ASP A 63 -8.41 0.95 5.75
CA ASP A 63 -9.35 -0.06 6.23
C ASP A 63 -10.69 0.18 5.53
N SER A 64 -11.13 -0.80 4.75
CA SER A 64 -12.47 -0.74 4.23
C SER A 64 -13.39 -0.87 5.44
N ASN A 65 -14.31 0.07 5.67
CA ASN A 65 -15.41 -0.11 6.63
C ASN A 65 -16.36 -1.27 6.22
N SER A 66 -15.85 -2.24 5.45
CA SER A 66 -16.54 -3.41 4.95
C SER A 66 -16.87 -4.30 6.13
N THR A 67 -18.15 -4.34 6.44
CA THR A 67 -18.78 -5.18 7.47
C THR A 67 -18.63 -6.68 7.19
N ASN A 68 -18.02 -7.05 6.05
CA ASN A 68 -17.72 -8.41 5.66
C ASN A 68 -16.43 -8.92 6.33
N LYS A 69 -16.58 -9.41 7.56
CA LYS A 69 -15.57 -10.12 8.37
C LYS A 69 -14.90 -11.34 7.68
N LEU A 70 -15.24 -11.66 6.43
CA LEU A 70 -14.85 -12.90 5.76
C LEU A 70 -13.61 -12.78 4.85
N GLN A 71 -13.05 -11.58 4.61
CA GLN A 71 -11.78 -11.45 3.89
C GLN A 71 -10.58 -11.58 4.85
N GLU A 72 -10.41 -12.80 5.38
CA GLU A 72 -9.25 -13.14 6.22
C GLU A 72 -7.93 -13.22 5.42
N PHE A 73 -8.01 -13.36 4.09
CA PHE A 73 -6.85 -13.52 3.22
C PHE A 73 -6.90 -12.47 2.10
N CYS A 74 -6.10 -11.42 2.25
CA CYS A 74 -5.92 -10.37 1.25
C CYS A 74 -4.49 -10.48 0.72
N ALA A 75 -4.31 -10.58 -0.60
CA ALA A 75 -3.00 -10.61 -1.29
C ALA A 75 -1.93 -11.37 -0.46
N GLY A 76 -2.26 -12.60 -0.08
CA GLY A 76 -1.56 -13.35 0.96
C GLY A 76 -0.07 -13.54 0.65
N ASP A 77 0.31 -13.54 -0.62
CA ASP A 77 1.68 -13.75 -1.08
C ASP A 77 2.44 -12.45 -1.39
N LEU A 78 1.88 -11.28 -1.06
CA LEU A 78 2.53 -10.00 -1.34
C LEU A 78 3.87 -9.95 -0.60
N SER A 79 4.94 -9.86 -1.37
CA SER A 79 6.32 -9.88 -0.91
C SER A 79 7.01 -8.53 -1.06
N GLU A 80 6.56 -7.71 -2.01
CA GLU A 80 7.16 -6.40 -2.29
C GLU A 80 6.05 -5.35 -2.45
N LEU A 81 6.13 -4.29 -1.64
CA LEU A 81 5.26 -3.12 -1.73
C LEU A 81 6.13 -1.87 -1.97
N GLU A 82 5.92 -1.27 -3.13
CA GLU A 82 6.54 -0.01 -3.54
C GLU A 82 5.50 1.10 -3.46
N ALA A 83 5.61 2.00 -2.49
CA ALA A 83 4.73 3.16 -2.33
C ALA A 83 5.53 4.45 -2.10
N SER A 84 6.75 4.51 -2.65
CA SER A 84 7.60 5.70 -2.61
C SER A 84 7.00 6.85 -3.43
N HIS A 85 7.34 8.10 -3.12
CA HIS A 85 6.80 9.28 -3.78
C HIS A 85 5.26 9.36 -3.72
N ASN A 86 4.72 9.30 -2.50
CA ASN A 86 3.31 9.52 -2.21
C ASN A 86 3.16 10.62 -1.13
N LYS A 87 1.98 10.73 -0.52
CA LYS A 87 1.65 11.71 0.52
C LYS A 87 1.33 11.04 1.87
N ILE A 88 1.84 9.84 2.12
CA ILE A 88 1.51 9.06 3.33
C ILE A 88 2.07 9.78 4.56
N GLU A 89 1.24 9.98 5.59
CA GLU A 89 1.61 10.72 6.82
C GLU A 89 1.70 9.84 8.06
N LEU A 90 0.93 8.75 8.08
CA LEU A 90 0.80 7.85 9.22
C LEU A 90 0.85 6.40 8.71
N ILE A 91 1.55 5.55 9.45
CA ILE A 91 1.48 4.10 9.28
C ILE A 91 0.96 3.50 10.57
N THR A 92 -0.20 2.88 10.48
CA THR A 92 -0.84 2.16 11.56
C THR A 92 -0.58 0.66 11.43
N ARG A 93 -0.82 -0.10 12.50
CA ARG A 93 -0.79 -1.57 12.42
C ARG A 93 -1.76 -2.13 11.40
N LEU A 94 -2.89 -1.46 11.17
CA LEU A 94 -3.96 -1.95 10.30
C LEU A 94 -3.52 -1.94 8.84
N ASP A 95 -2.75 -0.92 8.43
CA ASP A 95 -2.29 -0.71 7.06
C ASP A 95 -1.50 -1.90 6.49
N LEU A 96 -0.73 -2.57 7.35
CA LEU A 96 0.12 -3.68 6.91
C LEU A 96 -0.41 -5.05 7.32
N LYS A 97 -1.33 -5.15 8.31
CA LYS A 97 -1.72 -6.38 9.05
C LYS A 97 -1.91 -7.63 8.19
N LYS A 98 -2.35 -7.44 6.94
CA LYS A 98 -2.65 -8.50 5.97
C LYS A 98 -1.42 -9.01 5.22
N PHE A 99 -0.37 -8.20 5.03
CA PHE A 99 0.84 -8.51 4.25
C PHE A 99 1.90 -9.26 5.06
N LYS A 100 1.54 -10.39 5.64
CA LYS A 100 2.44 -11.17 6.53
C LYS A 100 3.69 -11.73 5.83
N ASN A 101 3.68 -11.78 4.50
CA ASN A 101 4.77 -12.29 3.68
C ASN A 101 5.72 -11.20 3.15
N LEU A 102 5.53 -9.94 3.57
CA LEU A 102 6.30 -8.81 3.07
C LEU A 102 7.79 -8.96 3.38
N ARG A 103 8.62 -8.78 2.34
CA ARG A 103 10.08 -8.80 2.38
C ARG A 103 10.67 -7.43 2.10
N ILE A 104 10.03 -6.67 1.21
CA ILE A 104 10.48 -5.35 0.80
C ILE A 104 9.32 -4.35 0.98
N LEU A 105 9.57 -3.32 1.78
CA LEU A 105 8.68 -2.18 1.96
C LEU A 105 9.42 -0.90 1.63
N ARG A 106 9.05 -0.23 0.53
CA ARG A 106 9.63 1.06 0.15
C ARG A 106 8.59 2.16 0.27
N LEU A 107 8.88 3.11 1.15
CA LEU A 107 8.04 4.25 1.49
C LEU A 107 8.84 5.55 1.44
N ALA A 108 9.92 5.57 0.65
CA ALA A 108 10.78 6.73 0.52
C ALA A 108 10.00 7.93 -0.05
N HIS A 109 10.40 9.15 0.28
CA HIS A 109 9.76 10.36 -0.24
C HIS A 109 8.25 10.42 0.03
N ASN A 110 7.86 10.23 1.29
CA ASN A 110 6.51 10.45 1.79
C ASN A 110 6.52 11.55 2.87
N ASN A 111 5.40 11.74 3.57
CA ASN A 111 5.25 12.69 4.66
C ASN A 111 5.19 12.03 6.04
N ILE A 112 5.71 10.79 6.17
CA ILE A 112 5.47 9.96 7.37
C ILE A 112 6.10 10.63 8.59
N VAL A 113 5.28 10.94 9.59
CA VAL A 113 5.70 11.51 10.88
C VAL A 113 5.68 10.45 11.98
N HIS A 114 4.65 9.59 11.96
CA HIS A 114 4.41 8.57 12.97
C HIS A 114 4.26 7.19 12.35
N VAL A 115 4.81 6.21 13.05
CA VAL A 115 4.67 4.79 12.76
C VAL A 115 4.32 4.11 14.08
N ASP A 116 3.23 3.35 14.11
CA ASP A 116 2.81 2.63 15.32
C ASP A 116 3.95 1.76 15.87
N GLY A 117 4.11 1.75 17.19
CA GLY A 117 5.30 1.27 17.89
C GLY A 117 5.60 -0.24 17.80
N ASP A 118 4.85 -1.02 17.04
CA ASP A 118 5.02 -2.47 16.90
C ASP A 118 4.37 -3.01 15.62
N ILE A 119 4.35 -2.17 14.57
CA ILE A 119 3.93 -2.63 13.26
C ILE A 119 4.79 -3.79 12.75
N PHE A 120 6.05 -3.92 13.19
CA PHE A 120 6.99 -4.91 12.65
C PHE A 120 7.13 -6.19 13.47
N THR A 121 6.50 -6.28 14.64
CA THR A 121 6.68 -7.40 15.58
C THR A 121 6.23 -8.74 15.02
N ASN A 122 5.43 -8.76 13.94
CA ASN A 122 5.00 -9.98 13.24
C ASN A 122 5.50 -10.09 11.79
N TYR A 123 6.47 -9.27 11.36
CA TYR A 123 7.01 -9.26 9.98
C TYR A 123 8.39 -9.90 9.92
N GLU A 124 8.46 -11.19 10.30
CA GLU A 124 9.72 -11.95 10.40
C GLU A 124 10.47 -12.08 9.06
N LYS A 125 9.79 -11.84 7.93
CA LYS A 125 10.34 -11.97 6.58
C LYS A 125 10.87 -10.65 6.00
N ILE A 126 10.65 -9.51 6.66
CA ILE A 126 11.15 -8.21 6.20
C ILE A 126 12.68 -8.27 6.06
N GLN A 127 13.16 -7.80 4.92
CA GLN A 127 14.58 -7.71 4.57
C GLN A 127 15.00 -6.27 4.28
N ILE A 128 14.09 -5.49 3.68
CA ILE A 128 14.34 -4.10 3.30
C ILE A 128 13.14 -3.26 3.76
N ILE A 129 13.42 -2.22 4.54
CA ILE A 129 12.52 -1.12 4.80
C ILE A 129 13.22 0.16 4.39
N ASP A 130 12.61 0.91 3.47
CA ASP A 130 13.10 2.23 3.07
C ASP A 130 12.11 3.32 3.52
N PHE A 131 12.52 4.08 4.54
CA PHE A 131 11.83 5.27 5.03
C PHE A 131 12.57 6.56 4.69
N SER A 132 13.55 6.53 3.79
CA SER A 132 14.33 7.71 3.45
C SER A 132 13.45 8.87 2.97
N HIS A 133 13.88 10.10 3.22
CA HIS A 133 13.13 11.31 2.82
C HIS A 133 11.68 11.35 3.37
N ASN A 134 11.50 11.04 4.65
CA ASN A 134 10.27 11.24 5.43
C ASN A 134 10.49 12.27 6.55
N LYS A 135 9.51 12.41 7.45
CA LYS A 135 9.52 13.35 8.60
C LYS A 135 9.50 12.59 9.93
N LEU A 136 10.07 11.38 9.96
CA LEU A 136 10.05 10.50 11.11
C LEU A 136 10.69 11.14 12.33
N LEU A 137 9.98 11.11 13.45
CA LEU A 137 10.50 11.54 14.75
C LEU A 137 11.20 10.41 15.50
N ASN A 138 10.72 9.18 15.32
CA ASN A 138 11.26 7.97 15.94
C ASN A 138 11.11 6.78 14.98
N ILE A 139 11.94 5.76 15.17
CA ILE A 139 11.82 4.48 14.48
C ILE A 139 11.13 3.51 15.44
N PRO A 140 10.06 2.80 15.02
CA PRO A 140 9.40 1.81 15.86
C PRO A 140 10.36 0.64 16.15
N PRO A 141 10.30 0.03 17.35
CA PRO A 141 11.05 -1.20 17.63
C PRO A 141 10.57 -2.36 16.73
N THR A 142 11.49 -3.27 16.44
CA THR A 142 11.26 -4.52 15.71
C THR A 142 10.83 -5.63 16.64
#